data_AF-A0A842QXR6-F1
#
_entry.id   AF-A0A842QXR6-F1
#
_cell.length_a   1.000
_cell.length_b   1.000
_cell.length_c   1.000
_cell.angle_alpha   90.00
_cell.angle_beta   90.00
_cell.angle_gamma   90.00
#
_symmetry.space_group_name_H-M   'P 1'
#
loop_
_entity.id
_entity.type
_entity.pdbx_description
1 polymer ?
#
loop_
_entity_poly.entity_id
_entity_poly.type
_entity_poly.pdbx_seq_one_letter_code
_entity_poly.pdbx_strand_id
1 'polypeptide(L)'
;MILFIMPEDRDDLKEQLKAELKAQLAEELKAELKKEITSSLKKETAELEEIKETSAVLSSTGRLLIPKEMRKVLGWKKGDVVDFSIDEGMLIGKKVGHTDKKPGKKKSATKDGEGKNTITASTGSTINISKYFKFEIDSRKASQELQNIIENAFKLYENGNLVEGLKILEMINSIDLKDEEPDRSKIRFSVISFLSDIIPDHPKIIENQLEEIKGLILKINSRFLRENAYNMLALACKKVGELKTLEEITGILFESMESYKDTEMYAIIDIIEKLIELFKNTELESKARLKNFILEKFSSMYDFDYKVRCVNFLSELDYFKEARRLANGIKAETMEGSSERRTILDAIQENRKRKTEYMEKHPDFKDDEDEVDGDEQDDGDEVDGDEQDGNEGEDIEKDEGDKDGEEETGHGDSEEVGNVGDNESEKMSDQVSEVREITSDDELPEEMDEDELAEALEEALEEDD
;
A
#
# COMPACT_ATOMS: atom_id res chain seq x y z
N MET A 1 -18.09 48.03 -59.84
CA MET A 1 -16.97 47.26 -60.43
C MET A 1 -16.72 46.11 -59.48
N ILE A 2 -17.34 44.95 -59.75
CA ILE A 2 -17.26 43.77 -58.89
C ILE A 2 -16.13 42.92 -59.47
N LEU A 3 -15.01 42.83 -58.75
CA LEU A 3 -13.89 41.96 -59.12
C LEU A 3 -14.31 40.51 -58.89
N PHE A 4 -14.57 39.80 -59.98
CA PHE A 4 -14.63 38.34 -59.99
C PHE A 4 -13.19 37.82 -59.81
N ILE A 5 -12.87 37.35 -58.61
CA ILE A 5 -11.67 36.55 -58.37
C ILE A 5 -11.98 35.16 -58.93
N MET A 6 -11.21 34.74 -59.93
CA MET A 6 -11.40 33.43 -60.55
C MET A 6 -11.03 32.34 -59.54
N PRO A 7 -11.74 31.19 -59.55
CA PRO A 7 -11.53 30.13 -58.57
C PRO A 7 -10.10 29.56 -58.55
N GLU A 8 -9.36 29.67 -59.67
CA GLU A 8 -7.96 29.24 -59.78
C GLU A 8 -7.01 30.07 -58.89
N ASP A 9 -7.27 31.38 -58.72
CA ASP A 9 -6.44 32.26 -57.87
C ASP A 9 -6.61 31.98 -56.36
N ARG A 10 -7.63 31.18 -55.99
CA ARG A 10 -7.99 30.94 -54.59
C ARG A 10 -7.18 29.82 -53.95
N ASP A 11 -6.73 28.86 -54.75
CA ASP A 11 -5.93 27.73 -54.27
C ASP A 11 -4.45 28.11 -54.16
N ASP A 12 -3.94 28.92 -55.10
CA ASP A 12 -2.60 29.50 -55.01
C ASP A 12 -2.44 30.38 -53.76
N LEU A 13 -3.47 31.17 -53.42
CA LEU A 13 -3.46 32.02 -52.23
C LEU A 13 -3.45 31.20 -50.93
N LYS A 14 -4.16 30.05 -50.91
CA LYS A 14 -4.15 29.15 -49.75
C LYS A 14 -2.80 28.48 -49.57
N GLU A 15 -2.14 28.10 -50.66
CA GLU A 15 -0.84 27.45 -50.60
C GLU A 15 0.25 28.42 -50.12
N GLN A 16 0.21 29.68 -50.59
CA GLN A 16 1.07 30.75 -50.07
C GLN A 16 0.83 31.02 -48.58
N LEU A 17 -0.43 31.14 -48.15
CA LEU A 17 -0.76 31.38 -46.74
C LEU A 17 -0.31 30.21 -45.84
N LYS A 18 -0.43 28.96 -46.32
CA LYS A 18 0.00 27.75 -45.60
C LYS A 18 1.52 27.67 -45.48
N ALA A 19 2.25 28.09 -46.51
CA ALA A 19 3.71 28.17 -46.49
C ALA A 19 4.20 29.24 -45.51
N GLU A 20 3.57 30.42 -45.50
CA GLU A 20 3.92 31.53 -44.61
C GLU A 20 3.63 31.19 -43.14
N LEU A 21 2.47 30.58 -42.84
CA LEU A 21 2.13 30.10 -41.49
C LEU A 21 3.11 29.03 -40.99
N LYS A 22 3.52 28.09 -41.85
CA LYS A 22 4.53 27.07 -41.49
C LYS A 22 5.89 27.69 -41.18
N ALA A 23 6.29 28.72 -41.92
CA ALA A 23 7.56 29.40 -41.71
C ALA A 23 7.57 30.16 -40.37
N GLN A 24 6.50 30.91 -40.05
CA GLN A 24 6.37 31.63 -38.79
C GLN A 24 6.35 30.68 -37.58
N LEU A 25 5.57 29.59 -37.66
CA LEU A 25 5.48 28.62 -36.58
C LEU A 25 6.82 27.90 -36.31
N ALA A 26 7.58 27.61 -37.37
CA ALA A 26 8.89 26.97 -37.25
C ALA A 26 9.94 27.91 -36.61
N GLU A 27 9.87 29.21 -36.89
CA GLU A 27 10.80 30.18 -36.31
C GLU A 27 10.51 30.42 -34.83
N GLU A 28 9.24 30.51 -34.45
CA GLU A 28 8.79 30.66 -33.07
C GLU A 28 9.15 29.43 -32.21
N LEU A 29 8.86 28.21 -32.69
CA LEU A 29 9.27 26.96 -32.04
C LEU A 29 10.78 26.88 -31.86
N LYS A 30 11.56 27.30 -32.85
CA LYS A 30 13.03 27.27 -32.76
C LYS A 30 13.58 28.27 -31.76
N ALA A 31 12.92 29.42 -31.59
CA ALA A 31 13.29 30.42 -30.58
C ALA A 31 12.95 29.93 -29.16
N GLU A 32 11.78 29.34 -28.97
CA GLU A 32 11.33 28.77 -27.69
C GLU A 32 12.27 27.63 -27.24
N LEU A 33 12.56 26.69 -28.14
CA LEU A 33 13.40 25.52 -27.86
C LEU A 33 14.84 25.93 -27.55
N LYS A 34 15.36 26.98 -28.23
CA LYS A 34 16.69 27.52 -27.94
C LYS A 34 16.75 28.22 -26.57
N LYS A 35 15.67 28.89 -26.16
CA LYS A 35 15.55 29.54 -24.84
C LYS A 35 15.49 28.49 -23.73
N GLU A 36 14.73 27.43 -23.93
CA GLU A 36 14.61 26.33 -22.98
C GLU A 36 15.94 25.58 -22.82
N ILE A 37 16.60 25.19 -23.91
CA ILE A 37 17.92 24.54 -23.87
C ILE A 37 18.96 25.43 -23.17
N THR A 38 18.99 26.74 -23.45
CA THR A 38 19.95 27.65 -22.78
C THR A 38 19.63 27.87 -21.30
N SER A 39 18.37 27.78 -20.89
CA SER A 39 17.99 27.83 -19.47
C SER A 39 18.37 26.55 -18.73
N SER A 40 18.13 25.37 -19.33
CA SER A 40 18.49 24.08 -18.75
C SER A 40 20.00 23.91 -18.63
N LEU A 41 20.78 24.29 -19.65
CA LEU A 41 22.24 24.24 -19.60
C LEU A 41 22.82 25.15 -18.51
N LYS A 42 22.24 26.34 -18.28
CA LYS A 42 22.68 27.23 -17.19
C LYS A 42 22.40 26.64 -15.81
N LYS A 43 21.26 25.98 -15.65
CA LYS A 43 20.89 25.31 -14.39
C LYS A 43 21.83 24.13 -14.10
N GLU A 44 22.10 23.31 -15.11
CA GLU A 44 23.02 22.16 -14.99
C GLU A 44 24.47 22.60 -14.70
N THR A 45 24.93 23.72 -15.28
CA THR A 45 26.26 24.27 -14.94
C THR A 45 26.35 24.79 -13.50
N ALA A 46 25.26 25.33 -12.95
CA ALA A 46 25.23 25.80 -11.55
C ALA A 46 25.22 24.63 -10.57
N GLU A 47 24.45 23.56 -10.86
CA GLU A 47 24.44 22.33 -10.07
C GLU A 47 25.81 21.63 -10.07
N LEU A 48 26.54 21.66 -11.21
CA LEU A 48 27.91 21.13 -11.28
C LEU A 48 28.93 21.96 -10.47
N GLU A 49 28.74 23.27 -10.32
CA GLU A 49 29.58 24.10 -9.42
C GLU A 49 29.27 23.80 -7.94
N GLU A 50 27.99 23.60 -7.59
CA GLU A 50 27.57 23.22 -6.24
C GLU A 50 28.03 21.80 -5.83
N ILE A 51 28.10 20.86 -6.79
CA ILE A 51 28.67 19.52 -6.58
C ILE A 51 30.19 19.59 -6.33
N LYS A 52 30.91 20.52 -6.97
CA LYS A 52 32.35 20.72 -6.69
C LYS A 52 32.56 21.25 -5.27
N GLU A 53 31.72 22.17 -4.81
CA GLU A 53 31.81 22.71 -3.43
C GLU A 53 31.39 21.69 -2.36
N THR A 54 30.41 20.83 -2.64
CA THR A 54 29.97 19.78 -1.71
C THR A 54 30.86 18.54 -1.69
N SER A 55 31.61 18.26 -2.77
CA SER A 55 32.64 17.20 -2.79
C SER A 55 33.82 17.47 -1.84
N ALA A 56 33.99 18.71 -1.40
CA ALA A 56 34.95 19.09 -0.35
C ALA A 56 34.48 18.70 1.07
N VAL A 57 33.23 18.26 1.25
CA VAL A 57 32.66 17.81 2.52
C VAL A 57 32.59 16.28 2.56
N LEU A 58 33.76 15.64 2.50
CA LEU A 58 33.89 14.21 2.78
C LEU A 58 33.62 13.93 4.26
N SER A 59 32.62 13.08 4.50
CA SER A 59 32.16 12.46 5.75
C SER A 59 32.94 12.78 7.04
N SER A 60 32.24 13.31 8.04
CA SER A 60 32.68 13.46 9.44
C SER A 60 33.07 12.14 10.14
N THR A 61 33.03 11.00 9.45
CA THR A 61 33.38 9.67 9.95
C THR A 61 34.67 9.08 9.36
N GLY A 62 35.36 9.79 8.45
CA GLY A 62 36.76 9.54 8.09
C GLY A 62 37.11 8.14 7.54
N ARG A 63 36.16 7.42 6.92
CA ARG A 63 36.42 6.09 6.33
C ARG A 63 36.04 6.04 4.86
N LEU A 64 37.04 6.18 3.99
CA LEU A 64 36.89 5.92 2.55
C LEU A 64 37.00 4.41 2.29
N LEU A 65 35.99 3.80 1.68
CA LEU A 65 36.03 2.39 1.25
C LEU A 65 36.73 2.29 -0.11
N ILE A 66 37.88 1.61 -0.15
CA ILE A 66 38.66 1.42 -1.38
C ILE A 66 38.44 0.01 -1.93
N PRO A 67 38.02 -0.14 -3.21
CA PRO A 67 37.85 -1.43 -3.88
C PRO A 67 39.08 -2.34 -3.77
N LYS A 68 38.89 -3.65 -3.83
CA LYS A 68 39.99 -4.64 -3.65
C LYS A 68 40.99 -4.59 -4.81
N GLU A 69 40.51 -4.24 -5.99
CA GLU A 69 41.22 -4.17 -7.27
C GLU A 69 42.20 -2.98 -7.24
N MET A 70 41.70 -1.80 -6.85
CA MET A 70 42.50 -0.59 -6.62
C MET A 70 43.61 -0.82 -5.59
N ARG A 71 43.30 -1.53 -4.49
CA ARG A 71 44.31 -1.87 -3.48
C ARG A 71 45.46 -2.72 -4.03
N LYS A 72 45.18 -3.66 -4.94
CA LYS A 72 46.23 -4.46 -5.59
C LYS A 72 47.13 -3.60 -6.50
N VAL A 73 46.53 -2.72 -7.31
CA VAL A 73 47.27 -1.82 -8.20
C VAL A 73 48.16 -0.85 -7.41
N LEU A 74 47.65 -0.34 -6.30
CA LEU A 74 48.36 0.62 -5.44
C LEU A 74 49.33 -0.05 -4.44
N GLY A 75 49.41 -1.39 -4.41
CA GLY A 75 50.25 -2.13 -3.47
C GLY A 75 49.81 -2.02 -2.01
N TRP A 76 48.56 -1.65 -1.75
CA TRP A 76 48.00 -1.46 -0.41
C TRP A 76 47.41 -2.76 0.14
N LYS A 77 47.74 -3.07 1.39
CA LYS A 77 47.26 -4.26 2.10
C LYS A 77 46.09 -3.91 3.03
N LYS A 78 45.27 -4.91 3.37
CA LYS A 78 44.20 -4.76 4.36
C LYS A 78 44.83 -4.36 5.71
N GLY A 79 44.47 -3.19 6.24
CA GLY A 79 45.08 -2.62 7.45
C GLY A 79 46.07 -1.49 7.19
N ASP A 80 46.41 -1.18 5.93
CA ASP A 80 47.22 0.01 5.62
C ASP A 80 46.46 1.30 5.97
N VAL A 81 47.15 2.22 6.63
CA VAL A 81 46.68 3.58 6.89
C VAL A 81 47.27 4.48 5.81
N VAL A 82 46.39 5.13 5.05
CA VAL A 82 46.74 6.00 3.93
C VAL A 82 46.29 7.40 4.29
N ASP A 83 47.21 8.35 4.18
CA ASP A 83 46.93 9.77 4.28
C ASP A 83 46.69 10.33 2.88
N PHE A 84 45.62 11.08 2.70
CA PHE A 84 45.21 11.61 1.41
C PHE A 84 45.45 13.12 1.37
N SER A 85 46.17 13.57 0.36
CA SER A 85 46.39 14.98 0.07
C SER A 85 46.01 15.29 -1.37
N ILE A 86 45.56 16.51 -1.64
CA ILE A 86 45.34 17.00 -3.00
C ILE A 86 46.60 17.76 -3.42
N ASP A 87 47.23 17.34 -4.52
CA ASP A 87 48.38 18.01 -5.12
C ASP A 87 48.08 18.23 -6.61
N GLU A 88 48.23 19.46 -7.09
CA GLU A 88 47.89 19.88 -8.46
C GLU A 88 46.48 19.43 -8.93
N GLY A 89 45.50 19.36 -8.03
CA GLY A 89 44.14 18.93 -8.33
C GLY A 89 43.97 17.41 -8.47
N MET A 90 45.00 16.62 -8.19
CA MET A 90 44.95 15.16 -8.14
C MET A 90 44.98 14.67 -6.69
N LEU A 91 44.15 13.66 -6.37
CA LEU A 91 44.14 13.02 -5.07
C LEU A 91 45.32 12.05 -4.96
N ILE A 92 46.30 12.36 -4.11
CA ILE A 92 47.47 11.53 -3.85
C ILE A 92 47.29 10.84 -2.49
N GLY A 93 47.35 9.51 -2.49
CA GLY A 93 47.36 8.70 -1.27
C GLY A 93 48.78 8.27 -0.90
N LYS A 94 49.27 8.66 0.28
CA LYS A 94 50.56 8.21 0.82
C LYS A 94 50.33 7.25 1.98
N LYS A 95 50.92 6.06 1.91
CA LYS A 95 50.88 5.11 3.02
C LYS A 95 51.67 5.66 4.21
N VAL A 96 50.99 5.91 5.33
CA VAL A 96 51.56 6.45 6.57
C VAL A 96 51.71 5.40 7.67
N GLY A 97 51.12 4.22 7.51
CA GLY A 97 51.29 3.12 8.47
C GLY A 97 50.59 1.82 8.07
N HIS A 98 50.65 0.84 8.98
CA HIS A 98 49.90 -0.42 8.90
C HIS A 98 49.41 -0.80 10.30
N THR A 99 48.14 -1.17 10.43
CA THR A 99 47.57 -1.64 11.69
C THR A 99 47.10 -3.09 11.55
N ASP A 100 47.79 -4.01 12.23
CA ASP A 100 47.42 -5.43 12.31
C ASP A 100 46.31 -5.72 13.34
N LYS A 101 45.79 -4.68 14.00
CA LYS A 101 44.74 -4.85 15.02
C LYS A 101 43.42 -5.20 14.34
N LYS A 102 43.03 -6.48 14.41
CA LYS A 102 41.63 -6.89 14.27
C LYS A 102 40.76 -6.01 15.19
N PRO A 103 39.64 -5.46 14.71
CA PRO A 103 38.78 -4.62 15.55
C PRO A 103 38.24 -5.47 16.71
N GLY A 104 38.86 -5.34 17.88
CA GLY A 104 38.37 -5.96 19.11
C GLY A 104 37.06 -5.28 19.52
N LYS A 105 36.01 -6.09 19.77
CA LYS A 105 34.80 -5.64 20.47
C LYS A 105 35.23 -4.94 21.76
N LYS A 106 35.05 -3.61 21.84
CA LYS A 106 35.35 -2.86 23.06
C LYS A 106 34.21 -3.02 24.05
N LYS A 107 34.53 -3.60 25.21
CA LYS A 107 33.79 -3.41 26.47
C LYS A 107 33.90 -1.94 26.89
N SER A 108 32.79 -1.36 27.32
CA SER A 108 32.68 -0.01 27.86
C SER A 108 33.39 0.09 29.21
N ALA A 109 34.19 1.15 29.38
CA ALA A 109 34.70 1.58 30.68
C ALA A 109 34.60 3.10 30.74
N THR A 110 33.94 3.54 31.79
CA THR A 110 33.67 4.91 32.23
C THR A 110 34.97 5.67 32.53
N LYS A 111 35.08 6.93 32.08
CA LYS A 111 35.64 8.03 32.88
C LYS A 111 35.43 9.39 32.22
N ASP A 112 35.19 10.35 33.12
CA ASP A 112 34.85 11.75 32.92
C ASP A 112 35.92 12.56 32.16
N GLY A 113 35.45 13.61 31.47
CA GLY A 113 36.28 14.65 30.87
C GLY A 113 35.46 15.65 30.07
N GLU A 114 35.33 16.86 30.62
CA GLU A 114 34.60 18.01 30.08
C GLU A 114 35.05 18.45 28.67
N GLY A 115 34.08 18.97 27.90
CA GLY A 115 34.29 20.14 27.04
C GLY A 115 34.57 19.89 25.55
N LYS A 116 33.53 19.58 24.77
CA LYS A 116 33.29 20.20 23.45
C LYS A 116 31.92 19.80 22.89
N ASN A 117 31.16 20.79 22.43
CA ASN A 117 29.91 20.63 21.70
C ASN A 117 30.11 19.75 20.46
N THR A 118 29.74 18.49 20.60
CA THR A 118 29.30 17.65 19.49
C THR A 118 27.84 17.36 19.75
N ILE A 119 27.00 17.74 18.78
CA ILE A 119 25.61 17.31 18.70
C ILE A 119 25.63 15.79 18.75
N THR A 120 25.36 15.25 19.94
CA THR A 120 25.07 13.84 20.14
C THR A 120 23.74 13.61 19.45
N ALA A 121 23.80 12.95 18.28
CA ALA A 121 22.65 12.29 17.69
C ALA A 121 21.97 11.49 18.79
N SER A 122 20.78 11.95 19.17
CA SER A 122 19.92 11.25 20.11
C SER A 122 19.75 9.82 19.60
N THR A 123 19.95 8.87 20.52
CA THR A 123 19.57 7.46 20.43
C THR A 123 18.41 7.25 19.47
N GLY A 124 18.76 6.92 18.23
CA GLY A 124 17.84 6.87 17.11
C GLY A 124 16.91 5.69 17.28
N SER A 125 15.63 5.97 17.45
CA SER A 125 14.58 5.10 16.95
C SER A 125 14.95 4.72 15.52
N THR A 126 15.37 3.48 15.28
CA THR A 126 15.55 2.99 13.92
C THR A 126 14.17 2.94 13.29
N ILE A 127 13.84 3.94 12.48
CA ILE A 127 12.58 4.05 11.77
C ILE A 127 12.43 2.79 10.90
N ASN A 128 11.35 2.04 11.10
CA ASN A 128 11.06 0.86 10.31
C ASN A 128 10.47 1.29 8.96
N ILE A 129 11.34 1.72 8.04
CA ILE A 129 10.97 2.22 6.72
C ILE A 129 10.46 1.10 5.80
N SER A 130 10.84 -0.15 6.08
CA SER A 130 10.36 -1.32 5.36
C SER A 130 8.83 -1.46 5.37
N LYS A 131 8.14 -0.87 6.36
CA LYS A 131 6.66 -0.88 6.42
C LYS A 131 5.97 -0.20 5.23
N TYR A 132 6.67 0.70 4.52
CA TYR A 132 6.12 1.42 3.37
C TYR A 132 6.23 0.64 2.06
N PHE A 133 7.04 -0.42 2.02
CA PHE A 133 7.29 -1.25 0.84
C PHE A 133 6.34 -2.45 0.83
N LYS A 134 5.06 -2.19 0.56
CA LYS A 134 4.02 -3.26 0.51
C LYS A 134 4.18 -4.19 -0.69
N PHE A 135 4.86 -3.73 -1.74
CA PHE A 135 5.07 -4.48 -2.98
C PHE A 135 6.56 -4.62 -3.25
N GLU A 136 6.97 -5.79 -3.69
CA GLU A 136 8.36 -6.06 -4.07
C GLU A 136 8.70 -5.31 -5.36
N ILE A 137 9.81 -4.56 -5.32
CA ILE A 137 10.38 -3.86 -6.47
C ILE A 137 11.48 -4.76 -7.03
N ASP A 138 11.36 -5.14 -8.30
CA ASP A 138 12.20 -6.18 -8.90
C ASP A 138 13.68 -5.74 -8.94
N SER A 139 13.90 -4.44 -9.16
CA SER A 139 15.21 -3.82 -9.06
C SER A 139 15.61 -3.58 -7.60
N ARG A 140 16.46 -4.45 -7.06
CA ARG A 140 17.09 -4.27 -5.74
C ARG A 140 17.81 -2.91 -5.60
N LYS A 141 18.41 -2.41 -6.69
CA LYS A 141 19.08 -1.10 -6.71
C LYS A 141 18.05 0.02 -6.54
N ALA A 142 16.95 -0.02 -7.29
CA ALA A 142 15.87 0.95 -7.19
C ALA A 142 15.21 0.92 -5.80
N SER A 143 14.99 -0.27 -5.25
CA SER A 143 14.46 -0.44 -3.89
C SER A 143 15.37 0.22 -2.84
N GLN A 144 16.69 0.02 -2.95
CA GLN A 144 17.66 0.64 -2.03
C GLN A 144 17.75 2.17 -2.21
N GLU A 145 17.67 2.68 -3.44
CA GLU A 145 17.63 4.12 -3.73
C GLU A 145 16.35 4.76 -3.16
N LEU A 146 15.19 4.13 -3.38
CA LEU A 146 13.92 4.56 -2.81
C LEU A 146 13.97 4.56 -1.29
N GLN A 147 14.54 3.52 -0.67
CA GLN A 147 14.71 3.47 0.78
C GLN A 147 15.49 4.70 1.26
N ASN A 148 16.67 4.97 0.67
CA ASN A 148 17.49 6.13 1.03
C ASN A 148 16.74 7.46 0.87
N ILE A 149 15.96 7.62 -0.20
CA ILE A 149 15.12 8.80 -0.45
C ILE A 149 14.10 8.97 0.68
N ILE A 150 13.37 7.91 1.04
CA ILE A 150 12.37 7.95 2.12
C ILE A 150 13.03 8.23 3.48
N GLU A 151 14.18 7.61 3.81
CA GLU A 151 14.84 7.87 5.10
C GLU A 151 15.32 9.32 5.21
N ASN A 152 15.83 9.89 4.12
CA ASN A 152 16.28 11.27 4.09
C ASN A 152 15.11 12.25 4.19
N ALA A 153 14.03 12.00 3.46
CA ALA A 153 12.80 12.79 3.56
C ALA A 153 12.25 12.75 4.99
N PHE A 154 12.17 11.57 5.62
CA PHE A 154 11.69 11.42 6.99
C PHE A 154 12.48 12.27 7.99
N LYS A 155 13.82 12.23 7.92
CA LYS A 155 14.68 13.07 8.78
C LYS A 155 14.40 14.56 8.60
N LEU A 156 14.07 15.00 7.39
CA LEU A 156 13.71 16.40 7.13
C LEU A 156 12.34 16.75 7.73
N TYR A 157 11.36 15.84 7.63
CA TYR A 157 10.05 15.99 8.28
C TYR A 157 10.18 16.10 9.80
N GLU A 158 10.96 15.23 10.45
CA GLU A 158 11.22 15.30 11.89
C GLU A 158 11.86 16.63 12.33
N ASN A 159 12.72 17.20 11.49
CA ASN A 159 13.35 18.49 11.74
C ASN A 159 12.46 19.69 11.37
N GLY A 160 11.22 19.46 10.92
CA GLY A 160 10.27 20.50 10.51
C GLY A 160 10.56 21.14 9.15
N ASN A 161 11.49 20.59 8.36
CA ASN A 161 11.83 21.09 7.03
C ASN A 161 11.00 20.39 5.94
N LEU A 162 9.71 20.68 5.92
CA LEU A 162 8.71 20.01 5.08
C LEU A 162 8.99 20.17 3.58
N VAL A 163 9.36 21.39 3.16
CA VAL A 163 9.58 21.73 1.74
C VAL A 163 10.78 20.98 1.18
N GLU A 164 11.87 20.87 1.95
CA GLU A 164 13.04 20.12 1.50
C GLU A 164 12.78 18.61 1.52
N GLY A 165 11.98 18.13 2.48
CA GLY A 165 11.51 16.74 2.51
C GLY A 165 10.79 16.35 1.22
N LEU A 166 9.92 17.23 0.70
CA LEU A 166 9.24 17.04 -0.58
C LEU A 166 10.19 16.97 -1.77
N LYS A 167 11.13 17.92 -1.88
CA LYS A 167 12.12 17.90 -2.97
C LYS A 167 12.93 16.61 -3.00
N ILE A 168 13.27 16.06 -1.83
CA ILE A 168 13.92 14.75 -1.75
C ILE A 168 13.00 13.66 -2.32
N LEU A 169 11.70 13.68 -2.01
CA LEU A 169 10.75 12.73 -2.58
C LEU A 169 10.59 12.89 -4.10
N GLU A 170 10.73 14.09 -4.66
CA GLU A 170 10.72 14.28 -6.13
C GLU A 170 11.84 13.52 -6.84
N MET A 171 12.95 13.22 -6.12
CA MET A 171 14.06 12.43 -6.65
C MET A 171 13.65 11.01 -7.03
N ILE A 172 12.49 10.49 -6.61
CA ILE A 172 12.01 9.18 -7.08
C ILE A 172 11.88 9.11 -8.61
N ASN A 173 11.66 10.24 -9.28
CA ASN A 173 11.57 10.30 -10.74
C ASN A 173 12.94 10.09 -11.42
N SER A 174 14.03 10.18 -10.66
CA SER A 174 15.40 9.95 -11.13
C SER A 174 15.87 8.49 -10.97
N ILE A 175 15.07 7.65 -10.31
CA ILE A 175 15.41 6.23 -10.11
C ILE A 175 15.37 5.50 -11.46
N ASP A 176 16.52 4.92 -11.81
CA ASP A 176 16.72 4.18 -13.05
C ASP A 176 16.03 2.81 -12.97
N LEU A 177 15.07 2.58 -13.89
CA LEU A 177 14.25 1.38 -13.95
C LEU A 177 14.39 0.73 -15.33
N LYS A 178 14.52 -0.60 -15.34
CA LYS A 178 14.62 -1.38 -16.59
C LYS A 178 13.27 -1.52 -17.29
N ASP A 179 12.22 -1.77 -16.51
CA ASP A 179 10.83 -1.80 -16.97
C ASP A 179 10.09 -0.64 -16.30
N GLU A 180 9.62 0.30 -17.12
CA GLU A 180 9.29 1.64 -16.64
C GLU A 180 7.95 1.75 -15.91
N GLU A 181 7.01 0.82 -16.09
CA GLU A 181 5.64 1.05 -15.64
C GLU A 181 5.23 0.37 -14.32
N PRO A 182 5.44 -0.95 -14.12
CA PRO A 182 4.95 -1.61 -12.90
C PRO A 182 5.78 -1.19 -11.68
N ASP A 183 7.10 -1.25 -11.76
CA ASP A 183 7.99 -0.86 -10.66
C ASP A 183 7.88 0.63 -10.34
N ARG A 184 7.69 1.49 -11.36
CA ARG A 184 7.48 2.92 -11.13
C ARG A 184 6.16 3.20 -10.41
N SER A 185 5.11 2.43 -10.70
CA SER A 185 3.85 2.46 -9.96
C SER A 185 4.03 2.02 -8.50
N LYS A 186 4.79 0.94 -8.24
CA LYS A 186 5.11 0.47 -6.88
C LYS A 186 5.95 1.49 -6.09
N ILE A 187 6.90 2.16 -6.74
CA ILE A 187 7.72 3.23 -6.15
C ILE A 187 6.84 4.40 -5.72
N ARG A 188 6.00 4.92 -6.64
CA ARG A 188 5.06 6.01 -6.36
C ARG A 188 4.12 5.64 -5.22
N PHE A 189 3.57 4.42 -5.25
CA PHE A 189 2.73 3.90 -4.18
C PHE A 189 3.44 3.90 -2.81
N SER A 190 4.71 3.48 -2.76
CA SER A 190 5.50 3.45 -1.52
C SER A 190 5.71 4.86 -0.94
N VAL A 191 5.92 5.86 -1.81
CA VAL A 191 5.99 7.27 -1.40
C VAL A 191 4.65 7.79 -0.89
N ILE A 192 3.54 7.43 -1.55
CA ILE A 192 2.20 7.84 -1.09
C ILE A 192 1.87 7.21 0.27
N SER A 193 2.22 5.93 0.46
CA SER A 193 2.11 5.23 1.75
C SER A 193 2.86 5.96 2.86
N PHE A 194 4.10 6.38 2.57
CA PHE A 194 4.92 7.19 3.46
C PHE A 194 4.29 8.55 3.78
N LEU A 195 3.90 9.32 2.76
CA LEU A 195 3.29 10.63 2.93
C LEU A 195 1.97 10.57 3.73
N SER A 196 1.14 9.55 3.46
CA SER A 196 -0.12 9.33 4.16
C SER A 196 0.07 9.03 5.66
N ASP A 197 1.19 8.42 6.04
CA ASP A 197 1.53 8.11 7.43
C ASP A 197 2.09 9.31 8.19
N ILE A 198 2.78 10.23 7.50
CA ILE A 198 3.35 11.45 8.09
C ILE A 198 2.30 12.56 8.27
N ILE A 199 1.30 12.61 7.38
CA ILE A 199 0.24 13.63 7.39
C ILE A 199 -0.37 13.85 8.79
N PRO A 200 -0.80 12.82 9.55
CA PRO A 200 -1.37 12.99 10.88
C PRO A 200 -0.47 13.73 11.88
N ASP A 201 0.84 13.50 11.81
CA ASP A 201 1.82 14.11 12.72
C ASP A 201 2.17 15.55 12.33
N HIS A 202 1.90 15.93 11.08
CA HIS A 202 2.23 17.24 10.53
C HIS A 202 1.08 17.83 9.69
N PRO A 203 -0.10 18.14 10.24
CA PRO A 203 -1.29 18.55 9.47
C PRO A 203 -1.09 19.69 8.45
N LYS A 204 -0.19 20.64 8.74
CA LYS A 204 0.18 21.76 7.84
C LYS A 204 0.76 21.30 6.49
N ILE A 205 1.19 20.04 6.43
CA ILE A 205 1.59 19.35 5.22
C ILE A 205 0.42 19.25 4.24
N ILE A 206 -0.79 18.91 4.71
CA ILE A 206 -1.90 18.55 3.83
C ILE A 206 -2.22 19.67 2.85
N GLU A 207 -2.33 20.92 3.32
CA GLU A 207 -2.67 22.05 2.47
C GLU A 207 -1.70 22.24 1.28
N ASN A 208 -0.42 21.86 1.45
CA ASN A 208 0.61 22.02 0.42
C ASN A 208 0.90 20.73 -0.36
N GLN A 209 0.72 19.55 0.25
CA GLN A 209 1.13 18.27 -0.32
C GLN A 209 -0.03 17.46 -0.88
N LEU A 210 -1.27 17.80 -0.58
CA LEU A 210 -2.42 17.06 -1.09
C LEU A 210 -2.42 17.02 -2.62
N GLU A 211 -2.15 18.15 -3.27
CA GLU A 211 -2.08 18.24 -4.73
C GLU A 211 -0.90 17.44 -5.31
N GLU A 212 0.24 17.42 -4.62
CA GLU A 212 1.39 16.61 -5.02
C GLU A 212 1.09 15.11 -4.89
N ILE A 213 0.47 14.69 -3.79
CA ILE A 213 0.05 13.29 -3.56
C ILE A 213 -0.98 12.89 -4.61
N LYS A 214 -2.01 13.71 -4.86
CA LYS A 214 -3.00 13.49 -5.92
C LYS A 214 -2.29 13.37 -7.28
N GLY A 215 -1.34 14.24 -7.57
CA GLY A 215 -0.52 14.19 -8.79
C GLY A 215 0.32 12.92 -8.91
N LEU A 216 0.86 12.38 -7.81
CA LEU A 216 1.55 11.09 -7.78
C LEU A 216 0.59 9.93 -8.01
N ILE A 217 -0.59 9.94 -7.39
CA ILE A 217 -1.63 8.92 -7.55
C ILE A 217 -2.08 8.84 -9.01
N LEU A 218 -2.33 9.97 -9.66
CA LEU A 218 -2.73 10.02 -11.07
C LEU A 218 -1.68 9.43 -12.02
N LYS A 219 -0.40 9.45 -11.63
CA LYS A 219 0.70 8.84 -12.38
C LYS A 219 0.84 7.33 -12.13
N ILE A 220 0.05 6.72 -11.23
CA ILE A 220 0.05 5.26 -11.04
C ILE A 220 -0.80 4.63 -12.15
N ASN A 221 -0.19 3.81 -13.00
CA ASN A 221 -0.89 3.18 -14.12
C ASN A 221 -1.79 2.02 -13.67
N SER A 222 -1.36 1.26 -12.67
CA SER A 222 -2.19 0.20 -12.09
C SER A 222 -3.40 0.80 -11.38
N ARG A 223 -4.60 0.48 -11.88
CA ARG A 223 -5.87 0.86 -11.28
C ARG A 223 -5.97 0.44 -9.81
N PHE A 224 -5.66 -0.83 -9.51
CA PHE A 224 -5.64 -1.37 -8.16
C PHE A 224 -4.71 -0.59 -7.21
N LEU A 225 -3.48 -0.29 -7.65
CA LEU A 225 -2.55 0.50 -6.83
C LEU A 225 -3.06 1.93 -6.62
N ARG A 226 -3.70 2.52 -7.63
CA ARG A 226 -4.27 3.86 -7.58
C ARG A 226 -5.39 3.95 -6.55
N GLU A 227 -6.31 2.98 -6.55
CA GLU A 227 -7.41 2.90 -5.58
C GLU A 227 -6.90 2.70 -4.15
N ASN A 228 -5.93 1.80 -3.97
CA ASN A 228 -5.29 1.63 -2.66
C ASN A 228 -4.59 2.91 -2.18
N ALA A 229 -3.97 3.66 -3.09
CA ALA A 229 -3.32 4.92 -2.77
C ALA A 229 -4.34 6.00 -2.38
N TYR A 230 -5.47 6.09 -3.08
CA TYR A 230 -6.59 6.94 -2.67
C TYR A 230 -7.14 6.55 -1.30
N ASN A 231 -7.30 5.25 -1.02
CA ASN A 231 -7.75 4.79 0.29
C ASN A 231 -6.79 5.19 1.42
N MET A 232 -5.48 5.07 1.22
CA MET A 232 -4.47 5.53 2.19
C MET A 232 -4.59 7.03 2.45
N LEU A 233 -4.75 7.83 1.39
CA LEU A 233 -4.92 9.26 1.50
C LEU A 233 -6.24 9.61 2.22
N ALA A 234 -7.32 8.90 1.94
CA ALA A 234 -8.61 9.07 2.62
C ALA A 234 -8.48 8.79 4.13
N LEU A 235 -7.79 7.71 4.51
CA LEU A 235 -7.53 7.40 5.92
C LEU A 235 -6.70 8.51 6.61
N ALA A 236 -5.71 9.07 5.92
CA ALA A 236 -4.93 10.19 6.42
C ALA A 236 -5.79 11.46 6.59
N CYS A 237 -6.64 11.78 5.60
CA CYS A 237 -7.56 12.92 5.67
C CYS A 237 -8.57 12.76 6.82
N LYS A 238 -9.12 11.55 7.01
CA LYS A 238 -9.99 11.21 8.15
C LYS A 238 -9.31 11.49 9.49
N LYS A 239 -8.05 11.09 9.66
CA LYS A 239 -7.29 11.31 10.91
C LYS A 239 -7.08 12.78 11.22
N VAL A 240 -6.92 13.62 10.19
CA VAL A 240 -6.68 15.07 10.36
C VAL A 240 -7.99 15.88 10.39
N GLY A 241 -9.12 15.27 10.01
CA GLY A 241 -10.42 15.93 9.99
C GLY A 241 -10.69 16.74 8.71
N GLU A 242 -9.96 16.47 7.63
CA GLU A 242 -10.16 17.11 6.32
C GLU A 242 -11.32 16.45 5.56
N LEU A 243 -12.54 16.68 6.05
CA LEU A 243 -13.76 16.01 5.57
C LEU A 243 -14.09 16.32 4.11
N LYS A 244 -13.78 17.55 3.65
CA LYS A 244 -14.06 17.94 2.25
C LYS A 244 -13.25 17.09 1.27
N THR A 245 -11.95 16.96 1.52
CA THR A 245 -11.06 16.16 0.68
C THR A 245 -11.37 14.67 0.81
N LEU A 246 -11.74 14.21 2.00
CA LEU A 246 -12.21 12.85 2.20
C LEU A 246 -13.41 12.54 1.29
N GLU A 247 -14.41 13.43 1.26
CA GLU A 247 -15.60 13.28 0.39
C GLU A 247 -15.24 13.29 -1.10
N GLU A 248 -14.32 14.17 -1.53
CA GLU A 248 -13.79 14.18 -2.90
C GLU A 248 -13.15 12.83 -3.28
N ILE A 249 -12.28 12.30 -2.42
CA ILE A 249 -11.60 11.02 -2.66
C ILE A 249 -12.59 9.86 -2.69
N THR A 250 -13.55 9.86 -1.77
CA THR A 250 -14.64 8.87 -1.74
C THR A 250 -15.44 8.92 -3.05
N GLY A 251 -15.72 10.11 -3.58
CA GLY A 251 -16.33 10.28 -4.91
C GLY A 251 -15.55 9.59 -6.03
N ILE A 252 -14.22 9.77 -6.06
CA ILE A 252 -13.33 9.11 -7.04
C ILE A 252 -13.39 7.57 -6.89
N LEU A 253 -13.42 7.05 -5.66
CA LEU A 253 -13.53 5.61 -5.41
C LEU A 253 -14.88 5.05 -5.89
N PHE A 254 -15.98 5.79 -5.74
CA PHE A 254 -17.28 5.42 -6.32
C PHE A 254 -17.24 5.37 -7.84
N GLU A 255 -16.70 6.40 -8.50
CA GLU A 255 -16.54 6.41 -9.96
C GLU A 255 -15.70 5.22 -10.44
N SER A 256 -14.70 4.83 -9.64
CA SER A 256 -13.98 3.59 -9.93
C SER A 256 -14.89 2.36 -9.79
N MET A 257 -15.59 2.17 -8.67
CA MET A 257 -16.49 1.01 -8.52
C MET A 257 -17.52 0.89 -9.65
N GLU A 258 -18.09 2.01 -10.11
CA GLU A 258 -19.07 2.06 -11.20
C GLU A 258 -18.49 1.64 -12.55
N SER A 259 -17.18 1.75 -12.75
CA SER A 259 -16.50 1.37 -14.00
C SER A 259 -15.94 -0.05 -14.01
N TYR A 260 -16.10 -0.83 -12.94
CA TYR A 260 -15.81 -2.26 -12.95
C TYR A 260 -16.92 -3.05 -13.64
N LYS A 261 -16.55 -4.11 -14.37
CA LYS A 261 -17.53 -5.07 -14.90
C LYS A 261 -18.07 -5.92 -13.77
N ASP A 262 -19.28 -6.47 -13.91
CA ASP A 262 -19.85 -7.37 -12.89
C ASP A 262 -19.03 -8.66 -12.71
N THR A 263 -18.23 -9.05 -13.70
CA THR A 263 -17.24 -10.15 -13.59
C THR A 263 -16.08 -9.85 -12.64
N GLU A 264 -15.86 -8.59 -12.30
CA GLU A 264 -14.78 -8.11 -11.42
C GLU A 264 -15.31 -7.76 -10.03
N MET A 265 -16.36 -8.45 -9.57
CA MET A 265 -17.04 -8.19 -8.31
C MET A 265 -16.10 -8.19 -7.10
N TYR A 266 -15.03 -9.00 -7.12
CA TYR A 266 -14.02 -9.02 -6.06
C TYR A 266 -13.36 -7.64 -5.84
N ALA A 267 -13.11 -6.88 -6.90
CA ALA A 267 -12.51 -5.55 -6.80
C ALA A 267 -13.50 -4.53 -6.24
N ILE A 268 -14.77 -4.64 -6.65
CA ILE A 268 -15.86 -3.82 -6.09
C ILE A 268 -15.99 -4.09 -4.58
N ILE A 269 -16.01 -5.36 -4.18
CA ILE A 269 -16.11 -5.77 -2.77
C ILE A 269 -14.92 -5.24 -1.95
N ASP A 270 -13.69 -5.35 -2.46
CA ASP A 270 -12.48 -4.83 -1.81
C ASP A 270 -12.54 -3.31 -1.60
N ILE A 271 -13.09 -2.55 -2.56
CA ILE A 271 -13.29 -1.10 -2.39
C ILE A 271 -14.39 -0.80 -1.37
N ILE A 272 -15.50 -1.56 -1.38
CA ILE A 272 -16.57 -1.42 -0.39
C ILE A 272 -16.03 -1.64 1.03
N GLU A 273 -15.25 -2.70 1.25
CA GLU A 273 -14.62 -3.00 2.56
C GLU A 273 -13.79 -1.81 3.07
N LYS A 274 -12.99 -1.21 2.19
CA LYS A 274 -12.17 -0.02 2.50
C LYS A 274 -13.02 1.21 2.82
N LEU A 275 -14.09 1.45 2.06
CA LEU A 275 -15.01 2.56 2.32
C LEU A 275 -15.76 2.40 3.64
N ILE A 276 -16.13 1.17 4.02
CA ILE A 276 -16.75 0.89 5.32
C ILE A 276 -15.78 1.24 6.46
N GLU A 277 -14.51 0.85 6.36
CA GLU A 277 -13.49 1.23 7.34
C GLU A 277 -13.35 2.76 7.46
N LEU A 278 -13.42 3.48 6.33
CA LEU A 278 -13.43 4.94 6.30
C LEU A 278 -14.68 5.54 6.98
N PHE A 279 -15.85 4.92 6.83
CA PHE A 279 -17.10 5.43 7.39
C PHE A 279 -17.36 5.01 8.83
N LYS A 280 -16.62 4.02 9.37
CA LYS A 280 -16.68 3.68 10.79
C LYS A 280 -16.46 4.92 11.66
N ASN A 281 -17.45 5.28 12.46
CA ASN A 281 -17.46 6.45 13.35
C ASN A 281 -17.39 7.81 12.64
N THR A 282 -17.72 7.89 11.35
CA THR A 282 -17.76 9.16 10.60
C THR A 282 -19.13 9.34 9.94
N GLU A 283 -19.78 10.46 10.22
CA GLU A 283 -21.01 10.85 9.53
C GLU A 283 -20.65 11.59 8.23
N LEU A 284 -20.66 10.87 7.11
CA LEU A 284 -20.43 11.41 5.76
C LEU A 284 -21.67 11.20 4.90
N GLU A 285 -21.97 12.16 4.03
CA GLU A 285 -23.09 12.06 3.08
C GLU A 285 -22.91 10.84 2.16
N SER A 286 -21.66 10.53 1.79
CA SER A 286 -21.30 9.32 1.05
C SER A 286 -21.65 8.00 1.73
N LYS A 287 -21.89 7.95 3.05
CA LYS A 287 -22.33 6.73 3.75
C LYS A 287 -23.68 6.25 3.21
N ALA A 288 -24.60 7.18 2.93
CA ALA A 288 -25.90 6.85 2.33
C ALA A 288 -25.78 6.42 0.87
N ARG A 289 -24.84 7.04 0.13
CA ARG A 289 -24.53 6.64 -1.25
C ARG A 289 -24.00 5.19 -1.30
N LEU A 290 -23.11 4.81 -0.38
CA LEU A 290 -22.58 3.44 -0.30
C LEU A 290 -23.68 2.42 -0.02
N LYS A 291 -24.60 2.73 0.90
CA LYS A 291 -25.78 1.88 1.15
C LYS A 291 -26.54 1.58 -0.13
N ASN A 292 -26.90 2.62 -0.88
CA ASN A 292 -27.69 2.48 -2.10
C ASN A 292 -26.92 1.70 -3.16
N PHE A 293 -25.61 1.94 -3.29
CA PHE A 293 -24.75 1.19 -4.21
C PHE A 293 -24.70 -0.31 -3.86
N ILE A 294 -24.53 -0.66 -2.58
CA ILE A 294 -24.56 -2.06 -2.12
C ILE A 294 -25.90 -2.70 -2.46
N LEU A 295 -27.02 -2.01 -2.19
CA LEU A 295 -28.36 -2.53 -2.49
C LEU A 295 -28.61 -2.73 -3.98
N GLU A 296 -28.10 -1.84 -4.82
CA GLU A 296 -28.19 -1.96 -6.28
C GLU A 296 -27.39 -3.16 -6.80
N LYS A 297 -26.12 -3.27 -6.38
CA LYS A 297 -25.22 -4.36 -6.81
C LYS A 297 -25.62 -5.72 -6.25
N PHE A 298 -26.24 -5.76 -5.08
CA PHE A 298 -26.71 -7.02 -4.49
C PHE A 298 -27.60 -7.83 -5.44
N SER A 299 -28.49 -7.17 -6.20
CA SER A 299 -29.40 -7.85 -7.13
C SER A 299 -28.69 -8.48 -8.33
N SER A 300 -27.49 -8.01 -8.71
CA SER A 300 -26.71 -8.59 -9.81
C SER A 300 -25.67 -9.62 -9.33
N MET A 301 -25.50 -9.80 -8.02
CA MET A 301 -24.56 -10.79 -7.47
C MET A 301 -25.14 -12.21 -7.56
N TYR A 302 -24.42 -13.10 -8.25
CA TYR A 302 -24.74 -14.52 -8.29
C TYR A 302 -24.11 -15.29 -7.12
N ASP A 303 -22.91 -14.90 -6.71
CA ASP A 303 -22.13 -15.58 -5.68
C ASP A 303 -22.76 -15.40 -4.29
N PHE A 304 -23.03 -16.52 -3.62
CA PHE A 304 -23.64 -16.56 -2.30
C PHE A 304 -22.78 -15.86 -1.23
N ASP A 305 -21.46 -16.04 -1.27
CA ASP A 305 -20.56 -15.45 -0.27
C ASP A 305 -20.54 -13.92 -0.41
N TYR A 306 -20.60 -13.39 -1.63
CA TYR A 306 -20.70 -11.95 -1.85
C TYR A 306 -22.05 -11.37 -1.38
N LYS A 307 -23.15 -12.11 -1.56
CA LYS A 307 -24.45 -11.72 -1.00
C LYS A 307 -24.39 -11.63 0.53
N VAL A 308 -23.81 -12.63 1.20
CA VAL A 308 -23.62 -12.62 2.66
C VAL A 308 -22.73 -11.46 3.10
N ARG A 309 -21.64 -11.18 2.38
CA ARG A 309 -20.79 -10.02 2.67
C ARG A 309 -21.56 -8.70 2.62
N CYS A 310 -22.45 -8.51 1.65
CA CYS A 310 -23.29 -7.31 1.57
C CYS A 310 -24.20 -7.14 2.80
N VAL A 311 -24.74 -8.23 3.35
CA VAL A 311 -25.50 -8.19 4.62
C VAL A 311 -24.61 -7.70 5.75
N ASN A 312 -23.38 -8.22 5.85
CA ASN A 312 -22.43 -7.82 6.88
C ASN A 312 -22.02 -6.36 6.71
N PHE A 313 -21.79 -5.90 5.48
CA PHE A 313 -21.44 -4.52 5.16
C PHE A 313 -22.52 -3.53 5.57
N LEU A 314 -23.79 -3.81 5.25
CA LEU A 314 -24.91 -2.98 5.69
C LEU A 314 -25.01 -2.95 7.22
N SER A 315 -24.74 -4.08 7.88
CA SER A 315 -24.71 -4.14 9.35
C SER A 315 -23.57 -3.32 9.95
N GLU A 316 -22.39 -3.29 9.32
CA GLU A 316 -21.24 -2.47 9.74
C GLU A 316 -21.44 -0.97 9.50
N LEU A 317 -22.34 -0.62 8.58
CA LEU A 317 -22.75 0.76 8.30
C LEU A 317 -23.98 1.19 9.11
N ASP A 318 -24.40 0.39 10.10
CA ASP A 318 -25.56 0.62 10.96
C ASP A 318 -26.92 0.62 10.22
N TYR A 319 -26.97 0.10 8.99
CA TYR A 319 -28.20 -0.11 8.22
C TYR A 319 -28.82 -1.48 8.54
N PHE A 320 -29.12 -1.70 9.82
CA PHE A 320 -29.51 -3.00 10.36
C PHE A 320 -30.78 -3.56 9.70
N LYS A 321 -31.76 -2.70 9.39
CA LYS A 321 -33.02 -3.09 8.77
C LYS A 321 -32.81 -3.62 7.35
N GLU A 322 -32.08 -2.87 6.53
CA GLU A 322 -31.77 -3.28 5.16
C GLU A 322 -30.93 -4.55 5.13
N ALA A 323 -29.96 -4.68 6.03
CA ALA A 323 -29.18 -5.91 6.20
C ALA A 323 -30.07 -7.12 6.51
N ARG A 324 -30.98 -7.01 7.48
CA ARG A 324 -31.91 -8.08 7.85
C ARG A 324 -32.86 -8.45 6.71
N ARG A 325 -33.37 -7.45 5.99
CA ARG A 325 -34.24 -7.67 4.83
C ARG A 325 -33.53 -8.48 3.75
N LEU A 326 -32.28 -8.12 3.42
CA LEU A 326 -31.48 -8.89 2.45
C LEU A 326 -31.21 -10.31 2.96
N ALA A 327 -30.86 -10.45 4.23
CA ALA A 327 -30.56 -11.74 4.82
C ALA A 327 -31.75 -12.70 4.81
N ASN A 328 -32.94 -12.20 5.12
CA ASN A 328 -34.17 -12.99 5.04
C ASN A 328 -34.52 -13.39 3.59
N GLY A 329 -34.23 -12.51 2.62
CA GLY A 329 -34.34 -12.85 1.20
C GLY A 329 -33.43 -14.02 0.81
N ILE A 330 -32.15 -13.97 1.20
CA ILE A 330 -31.19 -15.06 0.98
C ILE A 330 -31.63 -16.33 1.70
N LYS A 331 -32.05 -16.25 2.97
CA LYS A 331 -32.55 -17.38 3.76
C LYS A 331 -33.70 -18.11 3.04
N ALA A 332 -34.62 -17.36 2.44
CA ALA A 332 -35.74 -17.92 1.68
C ALA A 332 -35.31 -18.60 0.37
N GLU A 333 -34.20 -18.18 -0.25
CA GLU A 333 -33.62 -18.81 -1.44
C GLU A 333 -32.83 -20.09 -1.09
N THR A 334 -32.29 -20.20 0.13
CA THR A 334 -31.47 -21.35 0.56
C THR A 334 -32.28 -22.55 1.04
N MET A 335 -31.82 -23.76 0.70
CA MET A 335 -32.43 -25.01 1.16
C MET A 335 -32.29 -25.22 2.68
N GLU A 336 -33.29 -25.85 3.29
CA GLU A 336 -33.25 -26.22 4.71
C GLU A 336 -32.09 -27.18 5.01
N GLY A 337 -31.35 -26.90 6.08
CA GLY A 337 -30.20 -27.70 6.50
C GLY A 337 -28.92 -27.52 5.67
N SER A 338 -28.90 -26.64 4.65
CA SER A 338 -27.68 -26.37 3.89
C SER A 338 -26.65 -25.59 4.71
N SER A 339 -25.37 -25.73 4.36
CA SER A 339 -24.30 -24.93 4.96
C SER A 339 -24.51 -23.43 4.71
N GLU A 340 -25.00 -23.07 3.51
CA GLU A 340 -25.38 -21.71 3.14
C GLU A 340 -26.45 -21.14 4.08
N ARG A 341 -27.49 -21.93 4.39
CA ARG A 341 -28.53 -21.51 5.33
C ARG A 341 -27.97 -21.25 6.72
N ARG A 342 -26.99 -22.05 7.17
CA ARG A 342 -26.27 -21.80 8.43
C ARG A 342 -25.51 -20.48 8.38
N THR A 343 -24.71 -20.25 7.33
CA THR A 343 -23.93 -19.03 7.16
C THR A 343 -24.81 -17.78 7.18
N ILE A 344 -26.00 -17.81 6.57
CA ILE A 344 -26.90 -16.65 6.60
C ILE A 344 -27.59 -16.47 7.95
N LEU A 345 -27.91 -17.56 8.66
CA LEU A 345 -28.43 -17.47 10.04
C LEU A 345 -27.39 -16.84 10.98
N ASP A 346 -26.11 -17.20 10.84
CA ASP A 346 -25.00 -16.59 11.58
C ASP A 346 -24.90 -15.09 11.29
N ALA A 347 -25.05 -14.68 10.03
CA ALA A 347 -25.06 -13.27 9.63
C ALA A 347 -26.27 -12.49 10.21
N ILE A 348 -27.46 -13.12 10.30
CA ILE A 348 -28.64 -12.54 10.95
C ILE A 348 -28.40 -12.36 12.46
N GLN A 349 -27.81 -13.36 13.11
CA GLN A 349 -27.49 -13.30 14.53
C GLN A 349 -26.47 -12.20 14.83
N GLU A 350 -25.41 -12.11 14.03
CA GLU A 350 -24.38 -11.06 14.16
C GLU A 350 -24.97 -9.66 13.90
N ASN A 351 -25.88 -9.52 12.93
CA ASN A 351 -26.63 -8.28 12.70
C ASN A 351 -27.44 -7.86 13.95
N ARG A 352 -28.17 -8.80 14.57
CA ARG A 352 -28.93 -8.55 15.82
C ARG A 352 -28.00 -8.12 16.94
N LYS A 353 -26.88 -8.82 17.13
CA LYS A 353 -25.88 -8.48 18.15
C LYS A 353 -25.33 -7.07 17.95
N ARG A 354 -24.90 -6.72 16.73
CA ARG A 354 -24.39 -5.37 16.42
C ARG A 354 -25.43 -4.28 16.64
N LYS A 355 -26.69 -4.54 16.26
CA LYS A 355 -27.80 -3.64 16.53
C LYS A 355 -27.94 -3.38 18.04
N THR A 356 -27.96 -4.43 18.86
CA THR A 356 -28.01 -4.30 20.33
C THR A 356 -26.83 -3.48 20.86
N GLU A 357 -25.60 -3.79 20.45
CA GLU A 357 -24.41 -3.03 20.85
C GLU A 357 -24.46 -1.55 20.41
N TYR A 358 -25.04 -1.27 19.24
CA TYR A 358 -25.24 0.09 18.75
C TYR A 358 -26.28 0.83 19.61
N MET A 359 -27.42 0.21 19.91
CA MET A 359 -28.48 0.78 20.76
C MET A 359 -27.99 1.08 22.18
N GLU A 360 -27.14 0.21 22.74
CA GLU A 360 -26.51 0.45 24.04
C GLU A 360 -25.62 1.70 24.04
N LYS A 361 -24.91 1.96 22.94
CA LYS A 361 -24.06 3.16 22.76
C LYS A 361 -24.87 4.41 22.41
N HIS A 362 -26.06 4.24 21.85
CA HIS A 362 -26.92 5.31 21.34
C HIS A 362 -28.35 5.19 21.89
N PRO A 363 -28.57 5.44 23.20
CA PRO A 363 -29.88 5.25 23.84
C PRO A 363 -30.98 6.18 23.31
N ASP A 364 -30.59 7.28 22.65
CA ASP A 364 -31.51 8.22 22.00
C ASP A 364 -31.97 7.73 20.62
N PHE A 365 -31.33 6.71 20.06
CA PHE A 365 -31.77 6.09 18.81
C PHE A 365 -33.11 5.40 19.05
N LYS A 366 -34.15 5.90 18.38
CA LYS A 366 -35.45 5.25 18.35
C LYS A 366 -35.48 4.35 17.14
N ASP A 367 -35.52 3.06 17.41
CA ASP A 367 -35.82 2.09 16.36
C ASP A 367 -37.32 2.14 16.11
N ASP A 368 -37.73 2.78 15.03
CA ASP A 368 -39.15 3.07 14.77
C ASP A 368 -39.95 1.82 14.37
N GLU A 369 -39.33 0.64 14.27
CA GLU A 369 -39.98 -0.59 13.85
C GLU A 369 -39.50 -1.79 14.67
N ASP A 370 -40.23 -2.07 15.75
CA ASP A 370 -40.37 -3.42 16.32
C ASP A 370 -41.12 -4.31 15.30
N GLU A 371 -40.53 -4.57 14.14
CA GLU A 371 -40.91 -5.76 13.38
C GLU A 371 -40.54 -6.95 14.25
N VAL A 372 -41.53 -7.43 15.00
CA VAL A 372 -41.50 -8.69 15.73
C VAL A 372 -41.17 -9.76 14.69
N ASP A 373 -39.88 -10.11 14.59
CA ASP A 373 -39.41 -11.18 13.73
C ASP A 373 -40.20 -12.44 14.14
N GLY A 374 -41.17 -12.85 13.32
CA GLY A 374 -42.01 -14.03 13.58
C GLY A 374 -41.24 -15.36 13.59
N ASP A 375 -39.92 -15.31 13.57
CA ASP A 375 -38.96 -16.40 13.55
C ASP A 375 -38.31 -16.65 14.93
N GLU A 376 -38.66 -15.90 16.00
CA GLU A 376 -38.19 -16.15 17.38
C GLU A 376 -38.74 -17.44 18.03
N GLN A 377 -39.29 -18.38 17.27
CA GLN A 377 -39.83 -19.64 17.81
C GLN A 377 -39.17 -20.92 17.30
N ASP A 378 -38.07 -20.83 16.56
CA ASP A 378 -37.24 -22.00 16.22
C ASP A 378 -36.05 -22.10 17.19
N ASP A 379 -36.32 -21.90 18.48
CA ASP A 379 -35.40 -22.24 19.56
C ASP A 379 -35.23 -23.76 19.53
N GLY A 380 -33.99 -24.16 19.27
CA GLY A 380 -33.59 -25.52 18.96
C GLY A 380 -34.11 -26.55 19.95
N ASP A 381 -34.40 -27.73 19.38
CA ASP A 381 -34.32 -29.01 20.06
C ASP A 381 -33.19 -28.96 21.09
N GLU A 382 -33.60 -29.03 22.35
CA GLU A 382 -32.77 -29.50 23.45
C GLU A 382 -32.06 -30.75 22.93
N VAL A 383 -30.75 -30.67 22.73
CA VAL A 383 -29.93 -31.87 22.64
C VAL A 383 -30.04 -32.49 24.02
N ASP A 384 -30.98 -33.43 24.15
CA ASP A 384 -31.10 -34.35 25.27
C ASP A 384 -29.71 -34.93 25.52
N GLY A 385 -29.03 -34.36 26.51
CA GLY A 385 -27.88 -34.99 27.12
C GLY A 385 -28.41 -36.23 27.81
N ASP A 386 -28.21 -37.38 27.16
CA ASP A 386 -28.38 -38.70 27.78
C ASP A 386 -27.66 -38.70 29.14
N GLU A 387 -28.44 -38.51 30.20
CA GLU A 387 -28.10 -38.88 31.56
C GLU A 387 -27.87 -40.40 31.58
N GLN A 388 -26.60 -40.81 31.47
CA GLN A 388 -26.21 -42.11 31.99
C GLN A 388 -25.83 -41.99 33.46
N ASP A 389 -26.82 -42.38 34.26
CA ASP A 389 -26.74 -42.80 35.65
C ASP A 389 -25.52 -43.71 35.95
N GLY A 390 -24.89 -43.41 37.08
CA GLY A 390 -24.41 -44.42 38.02
C GLY A 390 -22.94 -44.82 37.95
N ASN A 391 -22.12 -44.29 38.87
CA ASN A 391 -21.52 -45.19 39.86
C ASN A 391 -21.08 -44.47 41.14
N GLU A 392 -21.38 -45.15 42.24
CA GLU A 392 -20.98 -44.98 43.64
C GLU A 392 -19.48 -44.63 43.75
N GLY A 393 -19.03 -43.67 44.54
CA GLY A 393 -19.19 -43.56 45.99
C GLY A 393 -17.84 -43.91 46.62
N GLU A 394 -17.14 -42.92 47.21
CA GLU A 394 -16.23 -43.15 48.33
C GLU A 394 -15.83 -41.81 48.96
N ASP A 395 -16.19 -41.68 50.24
CA ASP A 395 -15.73 -40.68 51.18
C ASP A 395 -14.19 -40.66 51.26
N ILE A 396 -13.58 -39.48 51.45
CA ILE A 396 -12.43 -39.28 52.34
C ILE A 396 -12.31 -37.79 52.70
N GLU A 397 -12.57 -37.56 53.98
CA GLU A 397 -11.95 -36.65 54.95
C GLU A 397 -11.46 -35.25 54.54
N LYS A 398 -12.03 -34.30 55.30
CA LYS A 398 -11.52 -32.98 55.65
C LYS A 398 -10.05 -33.02 56.09
N ASP A 399 -9.27 -32.03 55.68
CA ASP A 399 -8.31 -31.42 56.60
C ASP A 399 -8.12 -29.92 56.27
N GLU A 400 -8.42 -29.08 57.25
CA GLU A 400 -8.12 -27.65 57.27
C GLU A 400 -6.70 -27.48 57.82
N GLY A 401 -5.87 -26.69 57.14
CA GLY A 401 -4.52 -26.39 57.60
C GLY A 401 -4.05 -25.04 57.12
N ASP A 402 -4.33 -24.00 57.92
CA ASP A 402 -3.59 -22.74 57.94
C ASP A 402 -2.08 -22.98 58.08
N LYS A 403 -1.24 -22.18 57.41
CA LYS A 403 -0.09 -21.50 58.05
C LYS A 403 0.66 -20.54 57.13
N ASP A 404 1.00 -19.42 57.76
CA ASP A 404 1.88 -18.32 57.38
C ASP A 404 3.35 -18.72 57.14
N GLY A 405 4.12 -17.76 56.60
CA GLY A 405 5.58 -17.67 56.76
C GLY A 405 6.32 -17.72 55.42
N GLU A 406 6.77 -16.59 54.87
CA GLU A 406 8.00 -15.85 55.19
C GLU A 406 9.15 -16.16 54.22
N GLU A 407 9.92 -15.11 54.01
CA GLU A 407 11.09 -14.91 53.15
C GLU A 407 12.16 -16.00 53.29
N GLU A 408 12.90 -16.30 52.21
CA GLU A 408 14.30 -15.86 52.10
C GLU A 408 14.99 -16.34 50.81
N THR A 409 15.94 -15.50 50.43
CA THR A 409 17.05 -15.62 49.49
C THR A 409 17.84 -16.92 49.54
N GLY A 410 18.44 -17.33 48.41
CA GLY A 410 19.60 -18.24 48.46
C GLY A 410 20.09 -18.74 47.10
N HIS A 411 21.31 -18.34 46.74
CA HIS A 411 22.11 -18.82 45.60
C HIS A 411 22.29 -20.34 45.53
N GLY A 412 22.51 -20.85 44.31
CA GLY A 412 23.14 -22.15 44.06
C GLY A 412 23.46 -22.38 42.59
N ASP A 413 24.69 -22.05 42.18
CA ASP A 413 25.36 -22.63 41.01
C ASP A 413 25.60 -24.13 41.26
N SER A 414 25.34 -24.98 40.27
CA SER A 414 26.20 -26.13 39.91
C SER A 414 25.68 -26.92 38.71
N GLU A 415 26.55 -27.00 37.71
CA GLU A 415 26.96 -28.20 36.94
C GLU A 415 25.95 -29.00 36.08
N GLU A 416 26.24 -28.96 34.78
CA GLU A 416 26.43 -30.12 33.88
C GLU A 416 25.94 -31.49 34.38
N VAL A 417 24.84 -31.97 33.79
CA VAL A 417 24.72 -33.39 33.39
C VAL A 417 23.91 -33.45 32.09
N GLY A 418 24.46 -34.13 31.08
CA GLY A 418 23.79 -34.40 29.81
C GLY A 418 22.73 -35.51 29.89
N ASN A 419 21.75 -35.41 29.00
CA ASN A 419 20.92 -36.50 28.49
C ASN A 419 20.27 -35.95 27.22
N VAL A 420 20.65 -36.37 26.00
CA VAL A 420 20.14 -37.57 25.30
C VAL A 420 18.67 -37.83 25.63
N GLY A 421 17.81 -37.39 24.70
CA GLY A 421 16.38 -37.64 24.69
C GLY A 421 15.90 -37.39 23.27
N ASP A 422 15.84 -38.47 22.49
CA ASP A 422 15.19 -38.54 21.20
C ASP A 422 13.78 -37.95 21.29
N ASN A 423 13.47 -37.00 20.41
CA ASN A 423 12.09 -36.64 20.14
C ASN A 423 11.89 -36.65 18.63
N GLU A 424 11.26 -37.74 18.20
CA GLU A 424 10.64 -37.90 16.90
C GLU A 424 9.59 -36.79 16.74
N SER A 425 9.91 -35.78 15.94
CA SER A 425 8.89 -34.91 15.35
C SER A 425 8.63 -35.38 13.93
N GLU A 426 7.45 -35.97 13.78
CA GLU A 426 6.88 -36.48 12.54
C GLU A 426 7.02 -35.49 11.38
N LYS A 427 7.45 -36.06 10.25
CA LYS A 427 7.34 -35.47 8.93
C LYS A 427 5.86 -35.35 8.58
N MET A 428 5.33 -34.15 8.49
CA MET A 428 4.17 -33.87 7.65
C MET A 428 4.62 -33.19 6.37
N SER A 429 4.71 -34.05 5.36
CA SER A 429 4.42 -33.84 3.94
C SER A 429 4.54 -32.43 3.35
N ASP A 430 5.51 -32.32 2.45
CA ASP A 430 5.50 -31.49 1.26
C ASP A 430 4.12 -31.48 0.57
N GLN A 431 3.48 -30.31 0.51
CA GLN A 431 2.58 -29.97 -0.60
C GLN A 431 3.30 -28.90 -1.42
N VAL A 432 4.17 -29.40 -2.30
CA VAL A 432 4.64 -28.68 -3.48
C VAL A 432 3.39 -28.38 -4.31
N SER A 433 3.09 -27.09 -4.47
CA SER A 433 2.18 -26.60 -5.49
C SER A 433 2.68 -27.08 -6.85
N GLU A 434 1.93 -28.04 -7.41
CA GLU A 434 2.09 -28.56 -8.76
C GLU A 434 1.86 -27.41 -9.75
N VAL A 435 2.95 -26.79 -10.17
CA VAL A 435 2.97 -25.93 -11.36
C VAL A 435 2.69 -26.85 -12.54
N ARG A 436 1.46 -26.86 -13.03
CA ARG A 436 1.16 -27.39 -14.35
C ARG A 436 1.92 -26.55 -15.37
N GLU A 437 3.01 -27.09 -15.88
CA GLU A 437 3.53 -26.73 -17.20
C GLU A 437 2.38 -26.89 -18.19
N ILE A 438 1.84 -25.77 -18.67
CA ILE A 438 1.03 -25.72 -19.86
C ILE A 438 2.00 -26.02 -21.01
N THR A 439 2.07 -27.28 -21.42
CA THR A 439 2.68 -27.65 -22.69
C THR A 439 1.81 -27.08 -23.79
N SER A 440 2.43 -26.24 -24.61
CA SER A 440 1.88 -25.59 -25.79
C SER A 440 1.60 -26.61 -26.91
N ASP A 441 0.55 -27.41 -26.74
CA ASP A 441 0.00 -28.33 -27.75
C ASP A 441 -1.54 -28.25 -27.78
N ASP A 442 -2.12 -27.08 -27.51
CA ASP A 442 -3.51 -26.82 -27.92
C ASP A 442 -3.49 -26.36 -29.38
N GLU A 443 -3.95 -27.27 -30.24
CA GLU A 443 -4.19 -27.06 -31.66
C GLU A 443 -5.02 -25.78 -31.84
N LEU A 444 -4.43 -24.79 -32.52
CA LEU A 444 -5.14 -23.62 -33.00
C LEU A 444 -6.35 -24.11 -33.81
N PRO A 445 -7.56 -23.56 -33.59
CA PRO A 445 -8.70 -23.89 -34.43
C PRO A 445 -8.32 -23.61 -35.89
N GLU A 446 -8.56 -24.60 -36.75
CA GLU A 446 -8.36 -24.48 -38.20
C GLU A 446 -9.01 -23.16 -38.67
N GLU A 447 -8.26 -22.39 -39.46
CA GLU A 447 -8.73 -21.13 -40.03
C GLU A 447 -10.08 -21.42 -40.72
N MET A 448 -11.17 -20.85 -40.19
CA MET A 448 -12.48 -20.93 -40.86
C MET A 448 -12.33 -20.28 -42.24
N ASP A 449 -12.70 -21.03 -43.27
CA ASP A 449 -12.64 -20.57 -44.65
C ASP A 449 -13.49 -19.29 -44.80
N GLU A 450 -13.01 -18.32 -45.58
CA GLU A 450 -13.67 -17.02 -45.78
C GLU A 450 -15.14 -17.16 -46.25
N ASP A 451 -15.47 -18.29 -46.88
CA ASP A 451 -16.82 -18.62 -47.33
C ASP A 451 -17.76 -19.00 -46.17
N GLU A 452 -17.29 -19.71 -45.14
CA GLU A 452 -18.10 -20.03 -43.93
C GLU A 452 -18.34 -18.78 -43.08
N LEU A 453 -17.37 -17.86 -43.05
CA LEU A 453 -17.46 -16.60 -42.34
C LEU A 453 -18.48 -15.65 -43.00
N ALA A 454 -18.63 -15.73 -44.33
CA ALA A 454 -19.64 -14.95 -45.05
C ALA A 454 -21.06 -15.50 -44.83
N GLU A 455 -21.23 -16.82 -44.81
CA GLU A 455 -22.54 -17.47 -44.57
C GLU A 455 -23.07 -17.21 -43.16
N ALA A 456 -22.19 -17.27 -42.14
CA ALA A 456 -22.56 -16.94 -40.76
C ALA A 456 -22.94 -15.47 -40.55
N LEU A 457 -22.40 -14.56 -41.38
CA LEU A 457 -22.73 -13.14 -41.31
C LEU A 457 -24.05 -12.80 -42.02
N GLU A 458 -24.40 -13.57 -43.06
CA GLU A 458 -25.68 -13.44 -43.78
C GLU A 458 -26.82 -14.00 -42.92
N GLU A 459 -26.62 -15.13 -42.23
CA GLU A 459 -27.61 -15.72 -41.30
C GLU A 459 -27.88 -14.80 -40.09
N ALA A 460 -26.86 -14.15 -39.54
CA ALA A 460 -27.01 -13.20 -38.44
C ALA A 460 -27.75 -11.89 -38.83
N LEU A 461 -27.80 -11.55 -40.12
CA LEU A 461 -28.52 -10.37 -40.62
C LEU A 461 -29.98 -10.67 -40.97
N GLU A 462 -30.34 -11.94 -41.20
CA GLU A 462 -31.73 -12.34 -41.45
C GLU A 462 -32.55 -12.55 -40.17
N GLU A 463 -31.92 -12.67 -38.99
CA GLU A 463 -32.63 -12.85 -37.71
C GLU A 463 -33.10 -11.55 -37.03
N ASP A 464 -32.74 -10.38 -37.57
CA ASP A 464 -33.07 -9.06 -37.00
C ASP A 464 -34.16 -8.25 -37.76
N ASP A 465 -34.87 -8.87 -38.72
CA ASP A 465 -36.09 -8.36 -39.39
C ASP A 465 -37.35 -9.13 -38.96
#